data_AF-A0A2L2Z8Z4-F1
#
_entry.id   AF-A0A2L2Z8Z4-F1
#
_cell.length_a   1.000
_cell.length_b   1.000
_cell.length_c   1.000
_cell.angle_alpha   90.00
_cell.angle_beta   90.00
_cell.angle_gamma   90.00
#
_symmetry.space_group_name_H-M   'P 1'
#
loop_
_entity.id
_entity.type
_entity.pdbx_description
1 polymer ?
#
loop_
_entity_poly.entity_id
_entity_poly.type
_entity_poly.pdbx_seq_one_letter_code
_entity_poly.pdbx_strand_id
1 'polypeptide(L)' 'KTPPFISSEIKFMLGQEFDEKSLDGATVMSVVTRVGNKLTQIQHGDKEVKIVREVSG' A
#
# COMPACT_ATOMS: atom_id res chain seq x y z
N LYS A 1 -14.22 15.68 17.94
CA LYS A 1 -12.75 15.46 17.95
C LYS A 1 -12.36 14.96 16.58
N THR A 2 -11.67 15.78 15.80
CA THR A 2 -11.12 15.38 14.49
C THR A 2 -10.02 14.34 14.74
N PRO A 3 -10.01 13.18 14.04
CA PRO A 3 -8.93 12.21 14.21
C PRO A 3 -7.60 12.86 13.79
N PRO A 4 -6.48 12.55 14.47
CA PRO A 4 -5.16 12.98 14.01
C PRO A 4 -4.92 12.40 12.62
N PHE A 5 -4.51 13.25 11.68
CA PHE A 5 -4.07 12.81 10.37
C PHE A 5 -2.76 12.03 10.55
N ILE A 6 -2.84 10.71 10.47
CA ILE A 6 -1.66 9.83 10.48
C ILE A 6 -1.18 9.72 9.04
N SER A 7 -0.08 10.41 8.73
CA SER A 7 0.63 10.26 7.47
C SER A 7 1.66 9.13 7.59
N SER A 8 1.43 8.03 6.88
CA SER A 8 2.40 6.94 6.77
C SER A 8 3.22 7.11 5.49
N GLU A 9 4.53 7.29 5.63
CA GLU A 9 5.48 7.23 4.50
C GLU A 9 6.10 5.84 4.46
N ILE A 10 5.86 5.12 3.37
CA ILE A 10 6.36 3.76 3.14
C ILE A 10 7.26 3.78 1.91
N LYS A 11 8.48 3.28 2.08
CA LYS A 11 9.44 3.11 0.99
C LYS A 11 9.34 1.68 0.48
N PHE A 12 8.87 1.53 -0.75
CA PHE A 12 8.73 0.23 -1.40
C PHE A 12 9.49 0.21 -2.72
N MET A 13 9.86 -0.99 -3.17
CA MET A 13 10.39 -1.21 -4.52
C MET A 13 9.29 -1.81 -5.40
N LEU A 14 9.24 -1.39 -6.65
CA LEU A 14 8.24 -1.89 -7.60
C LEU A 14 8.47 -3.38 -7.89
N GLY A 15 7.43 -4.19 -7.68
CA GLY A 15 7.48 -5.64 -7.85
C GLY A 15 8.04 -6.41 -6.67
N GLN A 16 8.32 -5.73 -5.54
CA GLN A 16 8.80 -6.38 -4.32
C GLN A 16 7.74 -6.31 -3.22
N GLU A 17 7.57 -7.42 -2.51
CA GLU A 17 6.76 -7.49 -1.29
C GLU A 17 7.48 -6.75 -0.16
N PHE A 18 6.76 -5.89 0.56
CA PHE A 18 7.28 -5.14 1.70
C PHE A 18 6.29 -5.17 2.85
N ASP A 19 6.82 -5.10 4.05
CA ASP A 19 6.09 -5.04 5.30
C ASP A 19 5.50 -3.63 5.51
N GLU A 20 4.21 -3.47 5.23
CA GLU A 20 3.47 -2.24 5.52
C GLU A 20 2.96 -2.28 6.96
N LYS A 21 3.31 -1.28 7.76
CA LYS A 21 2.73 -1.15 9.10
C LYS A 21 1.36 -0.50 8.98
N SER A 22 0.31 -1.29 9.14
CA SER A 22 -1.07 -0.83 9.14
C SER A 22 -1.33 0.11 10.33
N LEU A 23 -2.35 0.96 10.22
CA LEU A 23 -2.73 1.96 11.24
C LEU A 23 -3.01 1.34 12.62
N ASP A 24 -3.34 0.05 12.68
CA ASP A 24 -3.57 -0.71 13.90
C ASP A 24 -2.26 -1.19 14.57
N GLY A 25 -1.11 -0.98 13.94
CA GLY A 25 0.19 -1.47 14.39
C GLY A 25 0.56 -2.86 13.88
N ALA A 26 -0.33 -3.52 13.14
CA ALA A 26 -0.09 -4.80 12.48
C ALA A 26 0.81 -4.64 11.25
N THR A 27 1.77 -5.56 11.09
CA THR A 27 2.56 -5.68 9.87
C THR A 27 1.77 -6.47 8.84
N VAL A 28 1.48 -5.87 7.69
CA VAL A 28 0.81 -6.51 6.56
C VAL A 28 1.78 -6.58 5.38
N MET A 29 1.88 -7.73 4.72
CA MET A 29 2.72 -7.85 3.53
C MET A 29 2.02 -7.16 2.37
N SER A 30 2.67 -6.21 1.71
CA SER A 30 2.10 -5.50 0.58
C SER A 30 3.02 -5.57 -0.62
N VAL A 31 2.47 -5.79 -1.81
CA VAL A 31 3.22 -5.75 -3.08
C VAL A 31 2.68 -4.63 -3.94
N VAL A 32 3.57 -3.75 -4.40
CA VAL A 32 3.21 -2.69 -5.34
C VAL A 32 3.82 -3.02 -6.68
N THR A 33 2.96 -3.30 -7.66
CA THR A 33 3.34 -3.54 -9.05
C THR A 33 2.94 -2.35 -9.91
N ARG A 34 3.78 -1.97 -10.86
CA ARG A 34 3.44 -0.97 -11.87
C ARG A 34 3.40 -1.64 -13.24
N VAL A 35 2.23 -1.60 -13.87
CA VAL A 35 2.00 -2.13 -15.21
C VAL A 35 1.66 -0.95 -16.13
N GLY A 36 2.67 -0.45 -16.84
CA GLY A 36 2.55 0.73 -17.72
C GLY A 36 2.14 1.99 -16.94
N ASN A 37 0.89 2.41 -17.12
CA ASN A 37 0.29 3.57 -16.45
C ASN A 37 -0.54 3.19 -15.21
N LYS A 38 -0.69 1.90 -14.88
CA LYS A 38 -1.47 1.45 -13.72
C LYS A 38 -0.53 1.00 -12.60
N LEU A 39 -0.68 1.57 -11.42
CA LEU A 39 -0.04 1.15 -10.18
C LEU A 39 -1.02 0.29 -9.38
N THR A 40 -0.72 -0.98 -9.22
CA THR A 40 -1.51 -1.94 -8.46
C THR A 40 -0.80 -2.27 -7.17
N GLN A 41 -1.39 -1.89 -6.05
CA GLN A 41 -0.97 -2.27 -4.71
C GLN A 41 -1.87 -3.40 -4.22
N ILE A 42 -1.29 -4.48 -3.73
CA ILE A 42 -2.00 -5.61 -3.13
C ILE A 42 -1.49 -5.73 -1.70
N GLN A 43 -2.37 -5.60 -0.72
CA GLN A 43 -2.06 -5.75 0.69
C GLN A 43 -2.57 -7.13 1.14
N HIS A 44 -1.65 -8.01 1.46
CA HIS A 44 -1.84 -9.30 2.12
C HIS A 44 -1.73 -9.10 3.63
N GLY A 45 -2.81 -8.59 4.22
CA GLY A 45 -2.97 -8.43 5.66
C GLY A 45 -4.11 -9.28 6.20
N ASP A 46 -4.80 -8.76 7.22
CA ASP A 46 -6.01 -9.36 7.80
C ASP A 46 -7.16 -9.49 6.78
N LYS A 47 -7.17 -8.58 5.80
CA LYS A 47 -8.04 -8.64 4.62
C LYS A 47 -7.20 -8.41 3.38
N GLU A 48 -7.42 -9.23 2.35
CA GLU A 48 -6.80 -8.99 1.05
C GLU A 48 -7.41 -7.74 0.42
N VAL A 49 -6.62 -6.67 0.34
CA VAL A 49 -7.05 -5.40 -0.25
C VAL A 49 -6.24 -5.14 -1.50
N LYS A 50 -6.93 -5.00 -2.63
CA LYS A 50 -6.32 -4.63 -3.91
C LYS A 50 -6.69 -3.20 -4.26
N ILE A 51 -5.68 -2.35 -4.36
CA ILE A 51 -5.80 -0.95 -4.72
C ILE A 51 -5.15 -0.74 -6.09
N VAL A 52 -5.96 -0.51 -7.11
CA VAL A 52 -5.49 -0.18 -8.45
C VAL A 52 -5.64 1.33 -8.65
N ARG A 53 -4.52 2.02 -8.88
CA ARG A 53 -4.47 3.44 -9.21
C ARG A 53 -3.97 3.59 -10.64
N GLU A 54 -4.67 4.38 -11.43
CA GLU A 54 -4.17 4.79 -12.75
C GLU A 54 -3.38 6.08 -12.59
N VAL A 55 -2.09 6.01 -12.93
CA VAL A 55 -1.17 7.16 -12.92
C VAL A 55 -1.19 7.74 -14.34
N SER A 56 -2.13 8.64 -14.57
CA SER A 56 -2.11 9.54 -15.72
C SER A 56 -1.28 10.76 -15.32
N GLY A 57 -0.09 10.89 -15.92
CA GLY A 57 0.76 12.08 -15.80
C GLY A 57 0.25 13.21 -16.68
#